data_AF-A0A6H1RCY7-F1
#
_entry.id   AF-A0A6H1RCY7-F1
#
_cell.length_a   1.000
_cell.length_b   1.000
_cell.length_c   1.000
_cell.angle_alpha   90.00
_cell.angle_beta   90.00
_cell.angle_gamma   90.00
#
_symmetry.space_group_name_H-M   'P 1'
#
loop_
_entity.id
_entity.type
_entity.pdbx_description
1 polymer ?
#
loop_
_entity_poly.entity_id
_entity_poly.type
_entity_poly.pdbx_seq_one_letter_code
_entity_poly.pdbx_strand_id
1 'polypeptide(L)'
;MTDQRTDPQNQDEAWLVLGPVHLIHGTAALAADDAISLVSIPPSGSSATGNTVVVSWSDLDPAFVATRTIAGEKQAADHLAELFCDGLPAPGLVQMIRQAATAPARSTCVPLFYLAVDPDADGFAVHVYSQIRFPGPDACFLRITDKPLRTSNVEDLDWLPTVLEYHQQHAQFLNSHERHFQKWRPEQELEFKYTLDAEADIYRLAVDVRHAIHDGQLPDFMLRYRHEFECWDVLNVLFEVTGPPDQRGYVSFIPTSDGAYVQKQKWFTDDAVRRRERVTYGVVLDTSLEDYVQSELGLQTRALPSFRRVRYDVNLESARTGTCFGIMFDRCTLLDAPERTLVQCELEYTRSRTLSPPTEHDVFSDMEAVACWLETFLGHREPGVQRGVYSKLSFLRDVTASH
;
A
#
# COMPACT_ATOMS: atom_id res chain seq x y z
N MET A 1 -8.85 15.91 -47.35
CA MET A 1 -7.65 15.13 -47.73
C MET A 1 -6.44 15.86 -47.16
N THR A 2 -6.18 15.61 -45.88
CA THR A 2 -4.92 15.87 -45.19
C THR A 2 -4.84 14.75 -44.18
N ASP A 3 -4.19 13.70 -44.64
CA ASP A 3 -3.95 12.42 -43.99
C ASP A 3 -2.91 12.67 -42.89
N GLN A 4 -3.36 13.00 -41.68
CA GLN A 4 -2.54 12.81 -40.49
C GLN A 4 -2.67 11.33 -40.12
N ARG A 5 -1.87 10.52 -40.81
CA ARG A 5 -1.50 9.20 -40.33
C ARG A 5 -1.04 9.36 -38.88
N THR A 6 -1.76 8.70 -37.99
CA THR A 6 -1.26 8.24 -36.70
C THR A 6 0.12 7.65 -36.92
N ASP A 7 1.12 8.27 -36.31
CA ASP A 7 2.48 7.75 -36.30
C ASP A 7 2.42 6.39 -35.59
N PRO A 8 2.80 5.28 -36.23
CA PRO A 8 2.94 4.02 -35.52
C PRO A 8 4.15 4.17 -34.59
N GLN A 9 4.00 3.80 -33.31
CA GLN A 9 5.07 3.67 -32.30
C GLN A 9 5.34 4.87 -31.39
N ASN A 10 4.39 5.20 -30.51
CA ASN A 10 4.76 5.64 -29.17
C ASN A 10 4.41 4.49 -28.21
N GLN A 11 5.38 3.60 -27.98
CA GLN A 11 5.22 2.44 -27.07
C GLN A 11 5.14 2.87 -25.59
N ASP A 12 5.36 4.16 -25.31
CA ASP A 12 5.30 4.79 -24.00
C ASP A 12 4.07 5.69 -23.88
N GLU A 13 2.89 5.19 -24.25
CA GLU A 13 1.63 5.92 -24.08
C GLU A 13 0.74 5.25 -23.02
N ALA A 14 0.07 6.07 -22.22
CA ALA A 14 -0.93 5.62 -21.27
C ALA A 14 -2.17 6.50 -21.40
N TRP A 15 -3.31 5.98 -20.95
CA TRP A 15 -4.56 6.73 -20.96
C TRP A 15 -5.21 6.70 -19.59
N LEU A 16 -5.65 7.88 -19.17
CA LEU A 16 -6.61 8.02 -18.10
C LEU A 16 -8.02 8.04 -18.69
N VAL A 17 -8.87 7.14 -18.22
CA VAL A 17 -10.26 7.00 -18.67
C VAL A 17 -11.17 7.63 -17.64
N LEU A 18 -11.90 8.65 -18.05
CA LEU A 18 -12.86 9.37 -17.22
C LEU A 18 -14.28 9.09 -17.69
N GLY A 19 -15.22 8.97 -16.76
CA GLY A 19 -16.61 8.75 -17.12
C GLY A 19 -17.56 8.71 -15.92
N PRO A 20 -18.80 8.26 -16.12
CA PRO A 20 -19.81 8.25 -15.08
C PRO A 20 -19.48 7.28 -13.94
N VAL A 21 -19.59 7.76 -12.71
CA VAL A 21 -19.27 6.95 -11.50
C VAL A 21 -20.13 5.69 -11.35
N HIS A 22 -21.35 5.67 -11.93
CA HIS A 22 -22.23 4.50 -11.87
C HIS A 22 -21.62 3.25 -12.51
N LEU A 23 -20.65 3.41 -13.41
CA LEU A 23 -20.00 2.32 -14.12
C LEU A 23 -19.10 1.47 -13.20
N ILE A 24 -18.29 2.11 -12.35
CA ILE A 24 -17.47 1.41 -11.36
C ILE A 24 -18.30 1.02 -10.11
N HIS A 25 -19.31 1.81 -9.75
CA HIS A 25 -20.19 1.43 -8.64
C HIS A 25 -21.20 0.33 -9.01
N GLY A 26 -21.37 0.01 -10.29
CA GLY A 26 -22.34 -1.00 -10.75
C GLY A 26 -23.80 -0.61 -10.49
N THR A 27 -24.10 0.68 -10.32
CA THR A 27 -25.47 1.14 -9.99
C THR A 27 -26.37 1.33 -11.21
N ALA A 28 -25.79 1.31 -12.42
CA ALA A 28 -26.51 1.27 -13.68
C ALA A 28 -25.64 0.60 -14.76
N ALA A 29 -26.28 0.04 -15.78
CA ALA A 29 -25.58 -0.50 -16.96
C ALA A 29 -24.98 0.63 -17.81
N LEU A 30 -23.98 0.28 -18.63
CA LEU A 30 -23.41 1.17 -19.64
C LEU A 30 -24.49 1.55 -20.67
N ALA A 31 -24.75 2.84 -20.81
CA ALA A 31 -25.73 3.39 -21.74
C ALA A 31 -25.07 3.94 -23.01
N ALA A 32 -25.81 3.96 -24.12
CA ALA A 32 -25.31 4.46 -25.40
C ALA A 32 -24.93 5.96 -25.36
N ASP A 33 -25.57 6.72 -24.48
CA ASP A 33 -25.36 8.16 -24.25
C ASP A 33 -24.38 8.48 -23.11
N ASP A 34 -23.80 7.46 -22.44
CA ASP A 34 -22.73 7.68 -21.47
C ASP A 34 -21.51 8.31 -22.17
N ALA A 35 -21.00 9.40 -21.60
CA ALA A 35 -19.84 10.11 -22.12
C ALA A 35 -18.56 9.59 -21.47
N ILE A 36 -17.62 9.15 -22.28
CA ILE A 36 -16.28 8.71 -21.87
C ILE A 36 -15.27 9.73 -22.39
N SER A 37 -14.39 10.18 -21.50
CA SER A 37 -13.25 11.02 -21.87
C SER A 37 -11.96 10.23 -21.73
N LEU A 38 -11.16 10.21 -22.79
CA LEU A 38 -9.83 9.64 -22.82
C LEU A 38 -8.83 10.78 -22.71
N VAL A 39 -7.90 10.65 -21.79
CA VAL A 39 -6.81 11.60 -21.59
C VAL A 39 -5.52 10.88 -21.88
N SER A 40 -4.82 11.27 -22.94
CA SER A 40 -3.48 10.74 -23.25
C SER A 40 -2.49 11.37 -22.28
N ILE A 41 -1.74 10.52 -21.58
CA ILE A 41 -0.78 10.91 -20.54
C ILE A 41 0.52 10.10 -20.68
N PRO A 42 1.65 10.64 -20.22
CA PRO A 42 2.86 9.84 -20.05
C PRO A 42 2.59 8.67 -19.09
N PRO A 43 3.24 7.51 -19.30
CA PRO A 43 3.15 6.39 -18.39
C PRO A 43 3.55 6.80 -16.98
N SER A 44 2.68 6.52 -16.02
CA SER A 44 2.94 6.76 -14.61
C SER A 44 3.49 5.49 -13.96
N GLY A 45 4.68 5.58 -13.37
CA GLY A 45 5.36 4.47 -12.69
C GLY A 45 6.52 3.87 -13.49
N SER A 46 7.30 2.99 -12.85
CA SER A 46 8.52 2.40 -13.40
C SER A 46 8.31 1.17 -14.28
N SER A 47 7.10 0.60 -14.30
CA SER A 47 6.77 -0.58 -15.11
C SER A 47 5.36 -0.49 -15.70
N ALA A 48 5.25 -0.61 -17.03
CA ALA A 48 3.98 -0.71 -17.75
C ALA A 48 3.11 -1.90 -17.29
N THR A 49 3.73 -2.91 -16.67
CA THR A 49 3.10 -4.14 -16.19
C THR A 49 2.99 -4.21 -14.66
N GLY A 50 3.11 -3.08 -13.96
CA GLY A 50 2.96 -3.02 -12.51
C GLY A 50 1.59 -3.48 -12.00
N ASN A 51 1.47 -3.60 -10.69
CA ASN A 51 0.22 -3.88 -9.98
C ASN A 51 -0.52 -2.59 -9.62
N THR A 52 0.19 -1.56 -9.16
CA THR A 52 -0.41 -0.32 -8.64
C THR A 52 0.15 0.89 -9.36
N VAL A 53 -0.74 1.80 -9.77
CA VAL A 53 -0.40 3.10 -10.37
C VAL A 53 -1.06 4.21 -9.56
N VAL A 54 -0.34 5.29 -9.33
CA VAL A 54 -0.88 6.53 -8.77
C VAL A 54 -0.66 7.63 -9.81
N VAL A 55 -1.71 8.36 -10.13
CA VAL A 55 -1.66 9.51 -11.05
C VAL A 55 -2.00 10.74 -10.24
N SER A 56 -1.04 11.67 -10.14
CA SER A 56 -1.29 13.00 -9.60
C SER A 56 -1.72 13.93 -10.72
N TRP A 57 -2.75 14.75 -10.51
CA TRP A 57 -3.18 15.72 -11.51
C TRP A 57 -2.17 16.85 -11.71
N SER A 58 -1.34 17.12 -10.70
CA SER A 58 -0.25 18.12 -10.80
C SER A 58 0.83 17.72 -11.78
N ASP A 59 0.96 16.42 -12.04
CA ASP A 59 2.02 15.86 -12.89
C ASP A 59 1.55 15.76 -14.34
N LEU A 60 0.28 16.09 -14.59
CA LEU A 60 -0.30 16.20 -15.91
C LEU A 60 -0.10 17.64 -16.39
N ASP A 61 0.80 17.83 -17.35
CA ASP A 61 0.79 19.02 -18.22
C ASP A 61 -0.59 19.18 -18.88
N PRO A 62 -0.95 20.35 -19.43
CA PRO A 62 -2.23 20.55 -20.11
C PRO A 62 -2.60 19.37 -21.02
N ALA A 63 -3.56 18.57 -20.55
CA ALA A 63 -3.73 17.22 -21.03
C ALA A 63 -4.65 17.24 -22.25
N PHE A 64 -4.28 16.50 -23.29
CA PHE A 64 -5.17 16.32 -24.44
C PHE A 64 -6.31 15.38 -24.03
N VAL A 65 -7.53 15.90 -24.07
CA VAL A 65 -8.75 15.17 -23.71
C VAL A 65 -9.58 14.97 -24.97
N ALA A 66 -10.05 13.74 -25.19
CA ALA A 66 -11.03 13.42 -26.21
C ALA A 66 -12.26 12.77 -25.56
N THR A 67 -13.42 13.43 -25.65
CA THR A 67 -14.69 12.97 -25.09
C THR A 67 -15.62 12.51 -26.19
N ARG A 68 -16.23 11.32 -26.03
CA ARG A 68 -17.24 10.78 -26.93
C ARG A 68 -18.33 10.02 -26.17
N THR A 69 -19.49 9.85 -26.80
CA THR A 69 -20.49 8.88 -26.31
C THR A 69 -20.12 7.46 -26.73
N ILE A 70 -20.66 6.46 -26.03
CA ILE A 70 -20.51 5.04 -26.39
C ILE A 70 -21.00 4.77 -27.82
N ALA A 71 -22.12 5.38 -28.23
CA ALA A 71 -22.61 5.28 -29.61
C ALA A 71 -21.67 5.92 -30.66
N GLY A 72 -20.70 6.75 -30.25
CA GLY A 72 -19.76 7.43 -31.15
C GLY A 72 -20.34 8.61 -31.92
N GLU A 73 -21.58 9.00 -31.66
CA GLU A 73 -22.32 9.99 -32.45
C GLU A 73 -21.84 11.43 -32.25
N LYS A 74 -21.15 11.71 -31.14
CA LYS A 74 -20.69 13.06 -30.77
C LYS A 74 -19.30 13.00 -30.15
N GLN A 75 -18.46 13.95 -30.53
CA GLN A 75 -17.07 14.06 -30.09
C GLN A 75 -16.72 15.52 -29.77
N ALA A 76 -15.95 15.71 -28.70
CA ALA A 76 -15.29 16.96 -28.35
C ALA A 76 -13.84 16.64 -27.97
N ALA A 77 -12.88 17.44 -28.41
CA ALA A 77 -11.49 17.28 -28.05
C ALA A 77 -10.83 18.63 -27.83
N ASP A 78 -10.03 18.75 -26.76
CA ASP A 78 -9.33 19.98 -26.40
C ASP A 78 -8.17 19.69 -25.45
N HIS A 79 -7.26 20.65 -25.30
CA HIS A 79 -6.26 20.62 -24.22
C HIS A 79 -6.83 21.30 -22.98
N LEU A 80 -6.89 20.55 -21.88
CA LEU A 80 -7.35 21.07 -20.60
C LEU A 80 -6.18 21.32 -19.66
N ALA A 81 -6.09 22.54 -19.14
CA ALA A 81 -5.07 22.89 -18.14
C ALA A 81 -5.28 22.15 -16.80
N GLU A 82 -6.50 21.71 -16.52
CA GLU A 82 -6.86 21.02 -15.28
C GLU A 82 -8.00 20.03 -15.57
N LEU A 83 -7.91 18.83 -15.00
CA LEU A 83 -8.96 17.81 -15.10
C LEU A 83 -9.94 17.87 -13.92
N PHE A 84 -9.42 18.09 -12.71
CA PHE A 84 -10.18 18.10 -11.46
C PHE A 84 -9.73 19.24 -10.55
N CYS A 85 -10.70 19.95 -9.97
CA CYS A 85 -10.51 20.95 -8.93
C CYS A 85 -11.25 20.48 -7.67
N ASP A 86 -10.53 20.29 -6.55
CA ASP A 86 -11.07 19.81 -5.27
C ASP A 86 -11.90 18.50 -5.40
N GLY A 87 -11.48 17.60 -6.30
CA GLY A 87 -12.15 16.32 -6.55
C GLY A 87 -13.43 16.40 -7.38
N LEU A 88 -13.75 17.58 -7.93
CA LEU A 88 -14.82 17.76 -8.91
C LEU A 88 -14.23 17.98 -10.31
N PRO A 89 -14.91 17.53 -11.38
CA PRO A 89 -14.49 17.83 -12.75
C PRO A 89 -14.31 19.33 -12.95
N ALA A 90 -13.17 19.74 -13.51
CA ALA A 90 -12.90 21.13 -13.82
C ALA A 90 -13.91 21.67 -14.86
N PRO A 91 -14.17 22.99 -14.90
CA PRO A 91 -15.18 23.58 -15.80
C PRO A 91 -15.01 23.22 -17.27
N GLY A 92 -13.76 23.12 -17.76
CA GLY A 92 -13.45 22.70 -19.13
C GLY A 92 -13.92 21.28 -19.43
N LEU A 93 -13.62 20.33 -18.54
CA LEU A 93 -14.07 18.93 -18.67
C LEU A 93 -15.59 18.82 -18.62
N VAL A 94 -16.26 19.57 -17.72
CA VAL A 94 -17.73 19.62 -17.66
C VAL A 94 -18.33 20.12 -18.97
N GLN A 95 -17.73 21.15 -19.58
CA GLN A 95 -18.18 21.69 -20.86
C GLN A 95 -18.03 20.66 -21.98
N MET A 96 -16.90 19.95 -22.06
CA MET A 96 -16.67 18.91 -23.06
C MET A 96 -17.70 17.77 -22.94
N ILE A 97 -17.96 17.30 -21.72
CA ILE A 97 -18.97 16.27 -21.46
C ILE A 97 -20.37 16.73 -21.90
N ARG A 98 -20.74 17.99 -21.61
CA ARG A 98 -22.03 18.56 -22.04
C ARG A 98 -22.16 18.72 -23.55
N GLN A 99 -21.06 18.97 -24.26
CA GLN A 99 -21.05 19.04 -25.73
C GLN A 99 -21.24 17.65 -26.35
N ALA A 100 -20.65 16.62 -25.75
CA ALA A 100 -20.75 15.24 -26.23
C ALA A 100 -22.08 14.56 -25.87
N ALA A 101 -22.66 14.81 -24.69
CA ALA A 101 -23.88 14.14 -24.24
C ALA A 101 -25.17 14.85 -24.73
N THR A 102 -26.27 14.10 -24.92
CA THR A 102 -27.58 14.59 -25.40
C THR A 102 -28.61 14.81 -24.29
N ALA A 103 -28.57 14.00 -23.23
CA ALA A 103 -29.38 14.19 -22.03
C ALA A 103 -28.80 15.31 -21.14
N PRO A 104 -29.51 15.81 -20.11
CA PRO A 104 -28.84 16.45 -18.99
C PRO A 104 -27.90 15.41 -18.38
N ALA A 105 -26.69 15.35 -18.94
CA ALA A 105 -25.69 14.37 -18.57
C ALA A 105 -25.56 14.40 -17.06
N ARG A 106 -25.55 13.23 -16.44
CA ARG A 106 -25.11 13.10 -15.06
C ARG A 106 -23.75 13.76 -15.02
N SER A 107 -23.67 14.99 -14.50
CA SER A 107 -22.49 15.85 -14.60
C SER A 107 -21.34 15.38 -13.71
N THR A 108 -21.43 14.14 -13.23
CA THR A 108 -20.48 13.46 -12.38
C THR A 108 -19.56 12.65 -13.27
N CYS A 109 -18.33 13.12 -13.41
CA CYS A 109 -17.25 12.42 -14.08
C CYS A 109 -16.18 12.12 -13.04
N VAL A 110 -15.67 10.90 -13.05
CA VAL A 110 -14.60 10.46 -12.16
C VAL A 110 -13.58 9.66 -12.97
N PRO A 111 -12.34 9.50 -12.47
CA PRO A 111 -11.42 8.52 -13.01
C PRO A 111 -12.00 7.11 -12.85
N LEU A 112 -12.15 6.39 -13.95
CA LEU A 112 -12.63 5.01 -13.95
C LEU A 112 -11.46 4.03 -14.02
N PHE A 113 -10.62 4.23 -15.04
CA PHE A 113 -9.53 3.32 -15.37
C PHE A 113 -8.26 4.08 -15.75
N TYR A 114 -7.13 3.43 -15.56
CA TYR A 114 -5.86 3.77 -16.18
C TYR A 114 -5.48 2.62 -17.12
N LEU A 115 -5.02 2.96 -18.33
CA LEU A 115 -4.61 2.03 -19.37
C LEU A 115 -3.13 2.22 -19.66
N ALA A 116 -2.35 1.14 -19.65
CA ALA A 116 -0.95 1.14 -20.08
C ALA A 116 -0.79 0.23 -21.29
N VAL A 117 -0.11 0.69 -22.34
CA VAL A 117 0.29 -0.19 -23.44
C VAL A 117 1.21 -1.29 -22.90
N ASP A 118 0.97 -2.53 -23.34
CA ASP A 118 1.92 -3.61 -23.12
C ASP A 118 3.01 -3.54 -24.21
N PRO A 119 4.28 -3.24 -23.86
CA PRO A 119 5.36 -3.10 -24.83
C PRO A 119 5.77 -4.44 -25.46
N ASP A 120 5.44 -5.57 -24.83
CA ASP A 120 5.85 -6.91 -25.25
C ASP A 120 4.76 -7.63 -26.06
N ALA A 121 3.59 -7.02 -26.24
CA ALA A 121 2.48 -7.62 -26.96
C ALA A 121 2.71 -7.64 -28.49
N ASP A 122 2.31 -8.75 -29.11
CA ASP A 122 2.16 -8.82 -30.57
C ASP A 122 0.86 -8.10 -30.99
N GLY A 123 1.01 -6.86 -31.46
CA GLY A 123 -0.07 -5.94 -31.79
C GLY A 123 -0.38 -4.94 -30.66
N PHE A 124 -1.49 -4.22 -30.79
CA PHE A 124 -1.91 -3.24 -29.79
C PHE A 124 -2.70 -3.92 -28.66
N ALA A 125 -2.15 -3.88 -27.45
CA ALA A 125 -2.79 -4.46 -26.27
C ALA A 125 -2.50 -3.61 -25.04
N VAL A 126 -3.45 -3.57 -24.09
CA VAL A 126 -3.36 -2.70 -22.91
C VAL A 126 -3.57 -3.48 -21.62
N HIS A 127 -2.80 -3.15 -20.59
CA HIS A 127 -3.15 -3.47 -19.22
C HIS A 127 -4.11 -2.43 -18.66
N VAL A 128 -5.08 -2.92 -17.90
CA VAL A 128 -6.16 -2.09 -17.35
C VAL A 128 -6.06 -2.08 -15.85
N TYR A 129 -6.17 -0.88 -15.29
CA TYR A 129 -6.11 -0.63 -13.86
C TYR A 129 -7.40 0.07 -13.44
N SER A 130 -8.11 -0.48 -12.47
CA SER A 130 -9.34 0.10 -11.94
C SER A 130 -9.03 1.11 -10.85
N GLN A 131 -9.73 2.23 -10.83
CA GLN A 131 -9.69 3.16 -9.72
C GLN A 131 -10.12 2.46 -8.43
N ILE A 132 -9.31 2.55 -7.38
CA ILE A 132 -9.63 2.03 -6.04
C ILE A 132 -9.78 3.14 -5.00
N ARG A 133 -9.28 4.36 -5.30
CA ARG A 133 -9.44 5.55 -4.45
C ARG A 133 -9.18 6.84 -5.22
N PHE A 134 -10.04 7.84 -5.04
CA PHE A 134 -9.96 9.17 -5.64
C PHE A 134 -10.29 10.26 -4.58
N PRO A 135 -9.29 10.79 -3.84
CA PRO A 135 -9.50 11.81 -2.81
C PRO A 135 -9.52 13.24 -3.37
N GLY A 136 -9.21 13.44 -4.65
CA GLY A 136 -9.34 14.72 -5.33
C GLY A 136 -8.08 15.20 -6.04
N PRO A 137 -6.90 15.30 -5.39
CA PRO A 137 -5.64 15.74 -6.03
C PRO A 137 -4.95 14.70 -6.91
N ASP A 138 -5.29 13.43 -6.71
CA ASP A 138 -4.70 12.27 -7.36
C ASP A 138 -5.73 11.12 -7.39
N ALA A 139 -5.39 10.03 -8.07
CA ALA A 139 -6.11 8.77 -7.96
C ALA A 139 -5.16 7.58 -7.95
N CYS A 140 -5.55 6.53 -7.22
CA CYS A 140 -4.83 5.27 -7.17
C CYS A 140 -5.63 4.19 -7.92
N PHE A 141 -4.92 3.47 -8.79
CA PHE A 141 -5.45 2.45 -9.66
C PHE A 141 -4.74 1.12 -9.40
N LEU A 142 -5.49 0.03 -9.49
CA LEU A 142 -5.01 -1.32 -9.31
C LEU A 142 -5.24 -2.15 -10.57
N ARG A 143 -4.23 -2.85 -11.05
CA ARG A 143 -4.30 -3.72 -12.22
C ARG A 143 -5.37 -4.78 -12.03
N ILE A 144 -6.27 -4.91 -13.01
CA ILE A 144 -7.35 -5.90 -13.02
C ILE A 144 -7.20 -6.97 -14.11
N THR A 145 -6.30 -6.74 -15.07
CA THR A 145 -6.02 -7.68 -16.15
C THR A 145 -4.77 -8.49 -15.86
N ASP A 146 -4.85 -9.82 -15.83
CA ASP A 146 -3.68 -10.71 -15.74
C ASP A 146 -2.84 -10.69 -17.02
N LYS A 147 -3.50 -10.63 -18.18
CA LYS A 147 -2.92 -10.51 -19.53
C LYS A 147 -3.43 -9.24 -20.20
N PRO A 148 -2.65 -8.62 -21.10
CA PRO A 148 -3.11 -7.41 -21.76
C PRO A 148 -4.35 -7.70 -22.63
N LEU A 149 -5.29 -6.77 -22.66
CA LEU A 149 -6.48 -6.84 -23.49
C LEU A 149 -6.14 -6.34 -24.89
N ARG A 150 -6.34 -7.19 -25.89
CA ARG A 150 -6.17 -6.80 -27.30
C ARG A 150 -7.31 -5.89 -27.73
N THR A 151 -6.99 -4.80 -28.41
CA THR A 151 -7.94 -3.85 -28.97
C THR A 151 -7.36 -3.23 -30.24
N SER A 152 -8.20 -2.72 -31.15
CA SER A 152 -7.74 -2.00 -32.35
C SER A 152 -7.03 -0.70 -32.00
N ASN A 153 -7.58 0.04 -31.03
CA ASN A 153 -7.04 1.27 -30.44
C ASN A 153 -7.83 1.58 -29.14
N VAL A 154 -7.39 2.54 -28.34
CA VAL A 154 -8.14 2.89 -27.11
C VAL A 154 -9.41 3.69 -27.42
N GLU A 155 -9.39 4.47 -28.49
CA GLU A 155 -10.42 5.43 -28.89
C GLU A 155 -11.73 4.78 -29.32
N ASP A 156 -11.71 3.53 -29.78
CA ASP A 156 -12.87 2.78 -30.25
C ASP A 156 -13.77 2.30 -29.10
N LEU A 157 -13.25 2.27 -27.86
CA LEU A 157 -13.96 1.85 -26.64
C LEU A 157 -14.55 0.42 -26.68
N ASP A 158 -14.15 -0.41 -27.64
CA ASP A 158 -14.61 -1.80 -27.79
C ASP A 158 -14.21 -2.68 -26.60
N TRP A 159 -13.13 -2.30 -25.92
CA TRP A 159 -12.58 -2.91 -24.73
C TRP A 159 -13.39 -2.61 -23.45
N LEU A 160 -14.13 -1.50 -23.40
CA LEU A 160 -14.75 -0.99 -22.17
C LEU A 160 -15.78 -1.95 -21.56
N PRO A 161 -16.69 -2.59 -22.33
CA PRO A 161 -17.62 -3.56 -21.76
C PRO A 161 -16.93 -4.72 -21.03
N THR A 162 -15.85 -5.26 -21.60
CA THR A 162 -15.06 -6.34 -20.99
C THR A 162 -14.38 -5.87 -19.70
N VAL A 163 -13.81 -4.67 -19.71
CA VAL A 163 -13.19 -4.07 -18.52
C VAL A 163 -14.19 -3.83 -17.40
N LEU A 164 -15.39 -3.36 -17.72
CA LEU A 164 -16.45 -3.18 -16.74
C LEU A 164 -16.88 -4.52 -16.14
N GLU A 165 -16.97 -5.57 -16.94
CA GLU A 165 -17.26 -6.92 -16.44
C GLU A 165 -16.17 -7.39 -15.45
N TYR A 166 -14.88 -7.24 -15.80
CA TYR A 166 -13.78 -7.57 -14.90
C TYR A 166 -13.80 -6.75 -13.60
N HIS A 167 -14.07 -5.44 -13.68
CA HIS A 167 -14.26 -4.63 -12.49
C HIS A 167 -15.39 -5.21 -11.61
N GLN A 168 -16.55 -5.51 -12.19
CA GLN A 168 -17.70 -5.99 -11.44
C GLN A 168 -17.46 -7.36 -10.78
N GLN A 169 -16.68 -8.24 -11.41
CA GLN A 169 -16.25 -9.52 -10.82
C GLN A 169 -15.42 -9.32 -9.53
N HIS A 170 -14.73 -8.18 -9.41
CA HIS A 170 -13.86 -7.84 -8.28
C HIS A 170 -14.35 -6.65 -7.46
N ALA A 171 -15.57 -6.16 -7.67
CA ALA A 171 -16.07 -4.90 -7.12
C ALA A 171 -15.99 -4.83 -5.59
N GLN A 172 -16.23 -5.94 -4.89
CA GLN A 172 -16.11 -5.96 -3.42
C GLN A 172 -14.68 -5.65 -2.96
N PHE A 173 -13.67 -6.21 -3.63
CA PHE A 173 -12.29 -5.88 -3.36
C PHE A 173 -11.98 -4.44 -3.79
N LEU A 174 -12.28 -4.07 -5.04
CA LEU A 174 -11.85 -2.79 -5.62
C LEU A 174 -12.50 -1.59 -4.92
N ASN A 175 -13.80 -1.66 -4.61
CA ASN A 175 -14.55 -0.59 -3.95
C ASN A 175 -14.39 -0.57 -2.43
N SER A 176 -13.70 -1.56 -1.84
CA SER A 176 -13.45 -1.63 -0.38
C SER A 176 -12.04 -2.15 -0.05
N HIS A 177 -11.06 -1.81 -0.88
CA HIS A 177 -9.72 -2.41 -0.88
C HIS A 177 -9.02 -2.37 0.50
N GLU A 178 -9.26 -1.32 1.29
CA GLU A 178 -8.67 -1.18 2.64
C GLU A 178 -9.07 -2.32 3.60
N ARG A 179 -10.18 -3.01 3.32
CA ARG A 179 -10.69 -4.16 4.09
C ARG A 179 -10.25 -5.52 3.52
N HIS A 180 -9.67 -5.53 2.33
CA HIS A 180 -9.44 -6.76 1.56
C HIS A 180 -7.97 -7.02 1.22
N PHE A 181 -7.03 -6.32 1.86
CA PHE A 181 -5.61 -6.66 1.77
C PHE A 181 -5.36 -8.16 2.02
N GLN A 182 -4.48 -8.74 1.21
CA GLN A 182 -4.14 -10.16 1.27
C GLN A 182 -2.84 -10.36 2.05
N LYS A 183 -2.74 -11.45 2.81
CA LYS A 183 -1.48 -11.89 3.43
C LYS A 183 -1.04 -13.18 2.77
N TRP A 184 0.24 -13.31 2.44
CA TRP A 184 0.79 -14.58 1.94
C TRP A 184 0.62 -15.71 2.97
N ARG A 185 0.91 -15.43 4.25
CA ARG A 185 0.66 -16.35 5.38
C ARG A 185 0.13 -15.59 6.60
N PRO A 186 -1.18 -15.62 6.88
CA PRO A 186 -1.81 -14.79 7.91
C PRO A 186 -1.26 -14.96 9.34
N GLU A 187 -0.81 -16.17 9.70
CA GLU A 187 -0.28 -16.49 11.04
C GLU A 187 1.22 -16.23 11.19
N GLN A 188 1.84 -15.60 10.18
CA GLN A 188 3.28 -15.39 10.18
C GLN A 188 3.63 -13.93 10.03
N GLU A 189 4.60 -13.54 10.84
CA GLU A 189 5.30 -12.29 10.77
C GLU A 189 6.65 -12.54 10.08
N LEU A 190 7.02 -11.63 9.18
CA LEU A 190 8.30 -11.61 8.48
C LEU A 190 8.94 -10.25 8.71
N GLU A 191 10.10 -10.24 9.36
CA GLU A 191 10.80 -9.00 9.70
C GLU A 191 12.33 -9.16 9.62
N PHE A 192 12.99 -8.08 9.22
CA PHE A 192 14.42 -7.87 9.47
C PHE A 192 14.59 -6.79 10.52
N LYS A 193 15.64 -6.91 11.34
CA LYS A 193 15.95 -5.92 12.38
C LYS A 193 17.34 -5.37 12.22
N TYR A 194 17.49 -4.13 12.66
CA TYR A 194 18.76 -3.42 12.73
C TYR A 194 18.81 -2.76 14.10
N THR A 195 19.74 -3.20 14.96
CA THR A 195 19.97 -2.52 16.24
C THR A 195 20.79 -1.27 15.97
N LEU A 196 20.27 -0.12 16.40
CA LEU A 196 20.87 1.20 16.19
C LEU A 196 21.60 1.66 17.45
N ASP A 197 22.36 2.76 17.34
CA ASP A 197 22.91 3.44 18.51
C ASP A 197 21.78 3.93 19.44
N ALA A 198 22.01 3.88 20.75
CA ALA A 198 21.03 4.28 21.75
C ALA A 198 20.63 5.77 21.64
N GLU A 199 21.52 6.60 21.10
CA GLU A 199 21.31 8.02 20.88
C GLU A 199 20.76 8.36 19.48
N ALA A 200 20.52 7.35 18.62
CA ALA A 200 19.99 7.58 17.29
C ALA A 200 18.65 8.34 17.32
N ASP A 201 18.55 9.35 16.44
CA ASP A 201 17.35 10.16 16.25
C ASP A 201 16.36 9.43 15.33
N ILE A 202 15.50 8.61 15.94
CA ILE A 202 14.52 7.79 15.23
C ILE A 202 13.51 8.60 14.41
N TYR A 203 13.23 9.85 14.79
CA TYR A 203 12.32 10.71 14.04
C TYR A 203 13.00 11.20 12.75
N ARG A 204 14.22 11.73 12.88
CA ARG A 204 15.01 12.17 11.73
C ARG A 204 15.24 11.04 10.74
N LEU A 205 15.60 9.84 11.22
CA LEU A 205 15.78 8.67 10.36
C LEU A 205 14.50 8.31 9.60
N ALA A 206 13.35 8.31 10.26
CA ALA A 206 12.06 8.03 9.61
C ALA A 206 11.70 9.09 8.54
N VAL A 207 11.92 10.38 8.85
CA VAL A 207 11.69 11.48 7.89
C VAL A 207 12.63 11.37 6.69
N ASP A 208 13.92 11.10 6.90
CA ASP A 208 14.90 10.94 5.83
C ASP A 208 14.55 9.74 4.92
N VAL A 209 14.12 8.60 5.49
CA VAL A 209 13.65 7.43 4.72
C VAL A 209 12.44 7.80 3.88
N ARG A 210 11.46 8.49 4.47
CA ARG A 210 10.25 8.92 3.76
C ARG A 210 10.59 9.82 2.56
N HIS A 211 11.46 10.81 2.75
CA HIS A 211 11.90 11.68 1.65
C HIS A 211 12.68 10.90 0.58
N ALA A 212 13.59 10.01 0.97
CA ALA A 212 14.34 9.21 0.02
C ALA A 212 13.44 8.33 -0.87
N ILE A 213 12.40 7.71 -0.29
CA ILE A 213 11.42 6.93 -1.06
C ILE A 213 10.57 7.84 -1.95
N HIS A 214 10.07 8.96 -1.41
CA HIS A 214 9.32 9.94 -2.18
C HIS A 214 10.09 10.46 -3.40
N ASP A 215 11.39 10.69 -3.24
CA ASP A 215 12.28 11.17 -4.30
C ASP A 215 12.77 10.06 -5.24
N GLY A 216 12.21 8.85 -5.13
CA GLY A 216 12.47 7.74 -6.05
C GLY A 216 13.80 7.02 -5.83
N GLN A 217 14.44 7.15 -4.67
CA GLN A 217 15.72 6.47 -4.38
C GLN A 217 15.59 4.96 -4.20
N LEU A 218 14.36 4.43 -4.10
CA LEU A 218 14.05 3.01 -4.05
C LEU A 218 13.16 2.67 -5.28
N PRO A 219 13.77 2.23 -6.40
CA PRO A 219 13.04 1.93 -7.64
C PRO A 219 11.95 0.88 -7.44
N ASP A 220 10.83 0.99 -8.17
CA ASP A 220 9.65 0.13 -8.09
C ASP A 220 8.86 0.20 -6.77
N PHE A 221 9.26 1.02 -5.81
CA PHE A 221 8.50 1.24 -4.58
C PHE A 221 8.02 2.69 -4.50
N MET A 222 6.84 2.86 -3.92
CA MET A 222 6.27 4.15 -3.58
C MET A 222 5.87 4.15 -2.11
N LEU A 223 5.72 5.35 -1.54
CA LEU A 223 5.05 5.46 -0.25
C LEU A 223 3.64 4.90 -0.37
N ARG A 224 3.21 4.14 0.66
CA ARG A 224 1.91 3.48 0.64
C ARG A 224 0.81 4.54 0.57
N TYR A 225 0.06 4.51 -0.52
CA TYR A 225 -0.92 5.55 -0.85
C TYR A 225 -1.84 5.90 0.32
N ARG A 226 -1.77 7.15 0.78
CA ARG A 226 -2.56 7.77 1.86
C ARG A 226 -2.42 7.13 3.24
N HIS A 227 -1.37 6.35 3.45
CA HIS A 227 -1.02 5.73 4.73
C HIS A 227 0.51 5.64 4.86
N GLU A 228 1.21 6.72 4.50
CA GLU A 228 2.66 6.77 4.27
C GLU A 228 3.47 6.82 5.57
N PHE A 229 2.98 7.54 6.58
CA PHE A 229 3.73 7.86 7.79
C PHE A 229 2.83 7.82 9.03
N GLU A 230 3.21 7.07 10.05
CA GLU A 230 2.47 6.94 11.30
C GLU A 230 3.39 7.10 12.52
N CYS A 231 2.84 7.58 13.63
CA CYS A 231 3.54 7.70 14.90
C CYS A 231 2.76 6.97 16.00
N TRP A 232 3.47 6.18 16.80
CA TRP A 232 2.91 5.39 17.87
C TRP A 232 3.70 5.63 19.16
N ASP A 233 2.98 5.74 20.27
CA ASP A 233 3.55 5.81 21.61
C ASP A 233 2.74 4.88 22.50
N VAL A 234 3.35 3.75 22.86
CA VAL A 234 2.63 2.65 23.50
C VAL A 234 3.40 2.11 24.69
N LEU A 235 2.68 1.83 25.76
CA LEU A 235 3.17 1.01 26.86
C LEU A 235 3.13 -0.46 26.44
N ASN A 236 4.18 -1.22 26.74
CA ASN A 236 4.21 -2.67 26.57
C ASN A 236 4.50 -3.35 27.91
N VAL A 237 3.66 -4.31 28.26
CA VAL A 237 3.89 -5.29 29.33
C VAL A 237 4.13 -6.64 28.69
N LEU A 238 5.25 -7.30 29.01
CA LEU A 238 5.69 -8.50 28.29
C LEU A 238 5.99 -9.64 29.27
N PHE A 239 5.49 -10.83 28.94
CA PHE A 239 5.72 -12.07 29.66
C PHE A 239 6.43 -13.05 28.75
N GLU A 240 7.61 -13.52 29.17
CA GLU A 240 8.28 -14.63 28.52
C GLU A 240 7.51 -15.92 28.79
N VAL A 241 7.23 -16.71 27.75
CA VAL A 241 6.60 -18.02 27.90
C VAL A 241 7.68 -19.08 28.06
N THR A 242 7.76 -19.64 29.27
CA THR A 242 8.74 -20.69 29.63
C THR A 242 8.18 -22.10 29.40
N GLY A 243 6.84 -22.24 29.37
CA GLY A 243 6.16 -23.48 29.06
C GLY A 243 4.66 -23.29 28.71
N PRO A 244 4.05 -24.25 28.00
CA PRO A 244 4.63 -25.50 27.50
C PRO A 244 5.61 -25.29 26.31
N PRO A 245 6.48 -26.27 25.98
CA PRO A 245 7.57 -26.09 25.01
C PRO A 245 7.15 -25.62 23.61
N ASP A 246 5.99 -26.07 23.12
CA ASP A 246 5.41 -25.67 21.83
C ASP A 246 4.83 -24.25 21.84
N GLN A 247 4.65 -23.67 23.03
CA GLN A 247 4.12 -22.32 23.24
C GLN A 247 5.21 -21.28 23.53
N ARG A 248 6.49 -21.69 23.53
CA ARG A 248 7.63 -20.80 23.86
C ARG A 248 7.70 -19.57 22.96
N GLY A 249 8.15 -18.47 23.55
CA GLY A 249 8.23 -17.16 22.94
C GLY A 249 7.80 -16.11 23.96
N TYR A 250 6.82 -15.27 23.62
CA TYR A 250 6.27 -14.32 24.58
C TYR A 250 4.80 -13.98 24.33
N VAL A 251 4.14 -13.47 25.35
CA VAL A 251 2.88 -12.74 25.24
C VAL A 251 3.08 -11.30 25.72
N SER A 252 2.61 -10.33 24.94
CA SER A 252 2.67 -8.91 25.28
C SER A 252 1.31 -8.26 25.25
N PHE A 253 1.10 -7.30 26.13
CA PHE A 253 -0.12 -6.53 26.25
C PHE A 253 0.17 -5.05 26.04
N ILE A 254 -0.65 -4.42 25.19
CA ILE A 254 -0.63 -3.00 24.91
C ILE A 254 -1.99 -2.43 25.32
N PRO A 255 -2.07 -1.57 26.35
CA PRO A 255 -3.34 -0.99 26.77
C PRO A 255 -3.91 -0.08 25.68
N THR A 256 -5.24 -0.10 25.52
CA THR A 256 -5.99 0.77 24.61
C THR A 256 -6.75 1.84 25.39
N SER A 257 -7.14 2.93 24.71
CA SER A 257 -7.77 4.10 25.33
C SER A 257 -9.14 3.82 25.96
N ASP A 258 -9.78 2.73 25.56
CA ASP A 258 -11.06 2.24 26.11
C ASP A 258 -10.87 1.34 27.34
N GLY A 259 -9.65 1.18 27.84
CA GLY A 259 -9.33 0.36 29.00
C GLY A 259 -9.17 -1.14 28.70
N ALA A 260 -9.29 -1.56 27.44
CA ALA A 260 -8.97 -2.91 27.00
C ALA A 260 -7.46 -3.05 26.67
N TYR A 261 -7.09 -4.21 26.11
CA TYR A 261 -5.73 -4.50 25.64
C TYR A 261 -5.73 -5.08 24.24
N VAL A 262 -4.66 -4.78 23.50
CA VAL A 262 -4.19 -5.62 22.39
C VAL A 262 -3.21 -6.64 22.96
N GLN A 263 -3.55 -7.91 22.88
CA GLN A 263 -2.68 -9.02 23.22
C GLN A 263 -1.97 -9.52 21.95
N LYS A 264 -0.65 -9.60 21.99
CA LYS A 264 0.16 -10.26 20.96
C LYS A 264 0.85 -11.47 21.54
N GLN A 265 0.71 -12.62 20.90
CA GLN A 265 1.42 -13.85 21.26
C GLN A 265 2.34 -14.24 20.10
N LYS A 266 3.63 -14.41 20.39
CA LYS A 266 4.63 -14.84 19.42
C LYS A 266 5.26 -16.14 19.85
N TRP A 267 5.46 -17.05 18.89
CA TRP A 267 6.04 -18.36 19.13
C TRP A 267 7.38 -18.52 18.43
N PHE A 268 8.42 -18.75 19.21
CA PHE A 268 9.79 -19.03 18.76
C PHE A 268 10.67 -19.49 19.93
N THR A 269 11.67 -20.33 19.64
CA THR A 269 12.71 -20.69 20.60
C THR A 269 13.88 -19.72 20.57
N ASP A 270 14.22 -19.26 19.37
CA ASP A 270 15.34 -18.39 19.07
C ASP A 270 14.89 -17.27 18.13
N ASP A 271 15.59 -16.15 18.18
CA ASP A 271 15.32 -15.00 17.32
C ASP A 271 15.44 -15.41 15.84
N ALA A 272 14.43 -15.06 15.04
CA ALA A 272 14.34 -15.46 13.64
C ALA A 272 13.56 -14.42 12.82
N VAL A 273 13.88 -14.36 11.53
CA VAL A 273 13.20 -13.50 10.54
C VAL A 273 11.71 -13.81 10.46
N ARG A 274 11.36 -15.10 10.58
CA ARG A 274 10.01 -15.61 10.43
C ARG A 274 9.52 -16.15 11.75
N ARG A 275 8.40 -15.61 12.22
CA ARG A 275 7.80 -16.03 13.50
C ARG A 275 6.32 -16.25 13.33
N ARG A 276 5.77 -17.14 14.14
CA ARG A 276 4.31 -17.27 14.25
C ARG A 276 3.82 -16.17 15.20
N GLU A 277 2.76 -15.47 14.82
CA GLU A 277 2.13 -14.44 15.64
C GLU A 277 0.61 -14.61 15.63
N ARG A 278 -0.02 -14.30 16.77
CA ARG A 278 -1.45 -14.07 16.89
C ARG A 278 -1.67 -12.74 17.61
N VAL A 279 -2.56 -11.93 17.06
CA VAL A 279 -3.01 -10.68 17.66
C VAL A 279 -4.48 -10.80 18.04
N THR A 280 -4.82 -10.50 19.29
CA THR A 280 -6.18 -10.46 19.81
C THR A 280 -6.47 -9.04 20.28
N TYR A 281 -7.54 -8.44 19.78
CA TYR A 281 -7.96 -7.07 20.10
C TYR A 281 -9.10 -7.08 21.12
N GLY A 282 -9.20 -6.00 21.92
CA GLY A 282 -10.33 -5.80 22.83
C GLY A 282 -10.34 -6.77 24.02
N VAL A 283 -9.16 -7.21 24.47
CA VAL A 283 -9.06 -8.06 25.66
C VAL A 283 -9.39 -7.22 26.88
N VAL A 284 -10.48 -7.56 27.56
CA VAL A 284 -10.88 -6.96 28.83
C VAL A 284 -10.49 -7.92 29.95
N LEU A 285 -9.92 -7.38 31.03
CA LEU A 285 -9.40 -8.16 32.14
C LEU A 285 -10.21 -7.88 33.40
N ASP A 286 -10.68 -8.93 34.06
CA ASP A 286 -11.29 -8.88 35.39
C ASP A 286 -10.27 -9.24 36.49
N THR A 287 -9.05 -9.61 36.11
CA THR A 287 -7.95 -10.09 36.96
C THR A 287 -6.63 -9.37 36.63
N SER A 288 -5.55 -9.70 37.33
CA SER A 288 -4.22 -9.23 36.95
C SER A 288 -3.78 -9.83 35.60
N LEU A 289 -2.81 -9.19 34.93
CA LEU A 289 -2.26 -9.71 33.68
C LEU A 289 -1.59 -11.07 33.90
N GLU A 290 -0.88 -11.23 35.01
CA GLU A 290 -0.26 -12.48 35.44
C GLU A 290 -1.30 -13.60 35.57
N ASP A 291 -2.40 -13.32 36.29
CA ASP A 291 -3.47 -14.29 36.49
C ASP A 291 -4.13 -14.65 35.16
N TYR A 292 -4.45 -13.66 34.32
CA TYR A 292 -5.02 -13.89 33.00
C TYR A 292 -4.13 -14.79 32.13
N VAL A 293 -2.83 -14.53 32.10
CA VAL A 293 -1.87 -15.34 31.33
C VAL A 293 -1.81 -16.78 31.84
N GLN A 294 -1.90 -16.99 33.16
CA GLN A 294 -1.86 -18.33 33.75
C GLN A 294 -3.19 -19.07 33.63
N SER A 295 -4.32 -18.43 33.95
CA SER A 295 -5.63 -19.06 34.03
C SER A 295 -6.32 -19.16 32.67
N GLU A 296 -6.36 -18.06 31.91
CA GLU A 296 -7.10 -17.99 30.65
C GLU A 296 -6.26 -18.50 29.47
N LEU A 297 -4.96 -18.16 29.43
CA LEU A 297 -4.08 -18.62 28.37
C LEU A 297 -3.41 -19.96 28.68
N GLY A 298 -3.42 -20.41 29.94
CA GLY A 298 -2.81 -21.68 30.35
C GLY A 298 -1.28 -21.71 30.22
N LEU A 299 -0.62 -20.55 30.29
CA LEU A 299 0.81 -20.41 30.03
C LEU A 299 1.62 -20.34 31.32
N GLN A 300 2.79 -20.99 31.31
CA GLN A 300 3.82 -20.78 32.32
C GLN A 300 4.70 -19.64 31.84
N THR A 301 4.76 -18.57 32.63
CA THR A 301 5.45 -17.36 32.21
C THR A 301 6.34 -16.76 33.29
N ARG A 302 7.24 -15.89 32.83
CA ARG A 302 8.04 -14.99 33.65
C ARG A 302 7.75 -13.56 33.20
N ALA A 303 7.29 -12.72 34.12
CA ALA A 303 7.15 -11.30 33.86
C ALA A 303 8.52 -10.68 33.57
N LEU A 304 8.58 -9.82 32.57
CA LEU A 304 9.77 -9.05 32.22
C LEU A 304 9.52 -7.55 32.45
N PRO A 305 10.57 -6.72 32.57
CA PRO A 305 10.41 -5.29 32.76
C PRO A 305 9.52 -4.66 31.68
N SER A 306 8.58 -3.83 32.11
CA SER A 306 7.73 -3.07 31.19
C SER A 306 8.50 -1.93 30.54
N PHE A 307 8.09 -1.54 29.34
CA PHE A 307 8.77 -0.48 28.59
C PHE A 307 7.77 0.37 27.80
N ARG A 308 8.13 1.65 27.64
CA ARG A 308 7.46 2.54 26.70
C ARG A 308 8.14 2.42 25.34
N ARG A 309 7.37 2.29 24.27
CA ARG A 309 7.85 2.24 22.88
C ARG A 309 7.29 3.44 22.13
N VAL A 310 8.20 4.34 21.73
CA VAL A 310 7.91 5.37 20.72
C VAL A 310 8.36 4.82 19.37
N ARG A 311 7.53 4.96 18.35
CA ARG A 311 7.76 4.37 17.02
C ARG A 311 7.27 5.27 15.91
N TYR A 312 8.06 5.39 14.85
CA TYR A 312 7.67 6.02 13.58
C TYR A 312 7.69 4.99 12.46
N ASP A 313 6.57 4.86 11.75
CA ASP A 313 6.42 3.89 10.66
C ASP A 313 6.44 4.62 9.33
N VAL A 314 7.35 4.25 8.44
CA VAL A 314 7.32 4.62 7.02
C VAL A 314 6.79 3.43 6.24
N ASN A 315 5.59 3.57 5.68
CA ASN A 315 4.94 2.49 4.94
C ASN A 315 5.17 2.68 3.44
N LEU A 316 5.52 1.60 2.77
CA LEU A 316 5.77 1.58 1.33
C LEU A 316 5.05 0.40 0.66
N GLU A 317 4.85 0.52 -0.64
CA GLU A 317 4.20 -0.46 -1.49
C GLU A 317 5.04 -0.67 -2.75
N SER A 318 5.29 -1.93 -3.11
CA SER A 318 5.84 -2.31 -4.40
C SER A 318 4.81 -1.99 -5.48
N ALA A 319 5.13 -1.07 -6.39
CA ALA A 319 4.30 -0.75 -7.54
C ALA A 319 4.16 -1.96 -8.47
N ARG A 320 5.14 -2.88 -8.47
CA ARG A 320 5.14 -4.10 -9.29
C ARG A 320 4.19 -5.18 -8.76
N THR A 321 4.22 -5.47 -7.45
CA THR A 321 3.51 -6.63 -6.87
C THR A 321 2.36 -6.26 -5.94
N GLY A 322 2.28 -4.99 -5.53
CA GLY A 322 1.34 -4.52 -4.49
C GLY A 322 1.76 -4.92 -3.07
N THR A 323 2.93 -5.53 -2.88
CA THR A 323 3.41 -5.95 -1.56
C THR A 323 3.76 -4.74 -0.71
N CYS A 324 3.18 -4.65 0.49
CA CYS A 324 3.36 -3.54 1.41
C CYS A 324 4.31 -3.89 2.56
N PHE A 325 5.22 -2.97 2.83
CA PHE A 325 6.18 -3.06 3.93
C PHE A 325 6.05 -1.88 4.86
N GLY A 326 6.45 -2.07 6.12
CA GLY A 326 6.75 -0.99 7.05
C GLY A 326 8.24 -0.95 7.34
N ILE A 327 8.83 0.24 7.31
CA ILE A 327 10.14 0.52 7.90
C ILE A 327 9.86 1.29 9.19
N MET A 328 10.03 0.63 10.33
CA MET A 328 9.68 1.15 11.64
C MET A 328 10.92 1.50 12.44
N PHE A 329 11.07 2.76 12.82
CA PHE A 329 12.10 3.20 13.75
C PHE A 329 11.50 3.28 15.15
N ASP A 330 11.98 2.46 16.08
CA ASP A 330 11.50 2.43 17.45
C ASP A 330 12.57 2.67 18.50
N ARG A 331 12.14 3.29 19.60
CA ARG A 331 12.90 3.45 20.84
C ARG A 331 12.07 2.86 21.98
N CYS A 332 12.59 1.80 22.56
CA CYS A 332 12.05 1.15 23.75
C CYS A 332 12.83 1.63 24.97
N THR A 333 12.14 2.19 25.96
CA THR A 333 12.73 2.67 27.22
C THR A 333 12.09 1.93 28.38
N LEU A 334 12.89 1.26 29.22
CA LEU A 334 12.35 0.57 30.39
C LEU A 334 11.77 1.58 31.38
N LEU A 335 10.66 1.23 32.04
CA LEU A 335 10.02 2.15 32.99
C LEU A 335 10.84 2.34 34.27
N ASP A 336 11.38 1.24 34.81
CA ASP A 336 12.10 1.24 36.09
C ASP A 336 13.62 1.48 35.92
N ALA A 337 14.10 1.51 34.67
CA ALA A 337 15.51 1.77 34.33
C ALA A 337 15.60 2.55 33.01
N PRO A 338 15.21 3.85 32.96
CA PRO A 338 15.09 4.60 31.72
C PRO A 338 16.40 4.79 30.94
N GLU A 339 17.55 4.62 31.58
CA GLU A 339 18.86 4.59 30.93
C GLU A 339 19.11 3.31 30.11
N ARG A 340 18.30 2.28 30.31
CA ARG A 340 18.31 1.04 29.52
C ARG A 340 17.33 1.19 28.37
N THR A 341 17.88 1.45 27.20
CA THR A 341 17.11 1.63 25.97
C THR A 341 17.49 0.60 24.92
N LEU A 342 16.51 0.27 24.07
CA LEU A 342 16.73 -0.46 22.83
C LEU A 342 16.21 0.42 21.69
N VAL A 343 17.08 0.74 20.73
CA VAL A 343 16.73 1.49 19.54
C VAL A 343 16.89 0.59 18.32
N GLN A 344 15.85 0.47 17.51
CA GLN A 344 15.86 -0.41 16.35
C GLN A 344 15.23 0.24 15.12
N CYS A 345 15.68 -0.20 13.95
CA CYS A 345 14.90 -0.16 12.73
C CYS A 345 14.38 -1.57 12.44
N GLU A 346 13.10 -1.71 12.14
CA GLU A 346 12.46 -2.97 11.73
C GLU A 346 11.96 -2.80 10.28
N LEU A 347 12.23 -3.76 9.40
CA LEU A 347 11.59 -3.87 8.09
C LEU A 347 10.62 -5.04 8.16
N GLU A 348 9.32 -4.80 8.03
CA GLU A 348 8.27 -5.81 8.19
C GLU A 348 7.42 -5.94 6.92
N TYR A 349 7.18 -7.16 6.45
CA TYR A 349 6.09 -7.42 5.50
C TYR A 349 4.75 -7.38 6.24
N THR A 350 3.84 -6.53 5.77
CA THR A 350 2.55 -6.34 6.45
C THR A 350 1.41 -7.08 5.75
N ARG A 351 1.25 -6.84 4.44
CA ARG A 351 0.14 -7.30 3.60
C ARG A 351 0.38 -6.89 2.15
N SER A 352 -0.46 -7.33 1.22
CA SER A 352 -0.37 -6.97 -0.20
C SER A 352 -1.71 -6.46 -0.73
N ARG A 353 -1.68 -5.36 -1.50
CA ARG A 353 -2.82 -4.79 -2.21
C ARG A 353 -2.85 -5.31 -3.64
N THR A 354 -3.39 -6.50 -3.82
CA THR A 354 -3.47 -7.14 -5.14
C THR A 354 -4.70 -8.03 -5.20
N LEU A 355 -5.22 -8.27 -6.40
CA LEU A 355 -6.34 -9.17 -6.63
C LEU A 355 -5.94 -10.64 -6.52
N SER A 356 -4.71 -10.98 -6.91
CA SER A 356 -4.18 -12.33 -6.82
C SER A 356 -3.49 -12.57 -5.47
N PRO A 357 -3.57 -13.77 -4.88
CA PRO A 357 -2.83 -14.06 -3.67
C PRO A 357 -1.32 -13.83 -3.85
N PRO A 358 -0.66 -13.10 -2.93
CA PRO A 358 0.78 -12.84 -3.04
C PRO A 358 1.56 -14.15 -2.94
N THR A 359 2.60 -14.28 -3.77
CA THR A 359 3.46 -15.46 -3.75
C THR A 359 4.62 -15.29 -2.78
N GLU A 360 5.22 -16.42 -2.36
CA GLU A 360 6.44 -16.40 -1.55
C GLU A 360 7.56 -15.64 -2.27
N HIS A 361 7.71 -15.90 -3.57
CA HIS A 361 8.77 -15.29 -4.38
C HIS A 361 8.64 -13.77 -4.41
N ASP A 362 7.44 -13.23 -4.68
CA ASP A 362 7.21 -11.79 -4.75
C ASP A 362 7.50 -11.11 -3.40
N VAL A 363 6.99 -11.70 -2.31
CA VAL A 363 7.18 -11.14 -0.96
C VAL A 363 8.65 -11.10 -0.58
N PHE A 364 9.39 -12.19 -0.75
CA PHE A 364 10.81 -12.24 -0.37
C PHE A 364 11.70 -11.43 -1.32
N SER A 365 11.42 -11.45 -2.63
CA SER A 365 12.18 -10.66 -3.61
C SER A 365 12.03 -9.16 -3.32
N ASP A 366 10.81 -8.70 -3.06
CA ASP A 366 10.58 -7.30 -2.73
C ASP A 366 11.16 -6.95 -1.36
N MET A 367 11.02 -7.82 -0.35
CA MET A 367 11.59 -7.60 0.98
C MET A 367 13.12 -7.48 0.93
N GLU A 368 13.80 -8.31 0.15
CA GLU A 368 15.25 -8.26 0.00
C GLU A 368 15.71 -7.00 -0.74
N ALA A 369 14.96 -6.54 -1.74
CA ALA A 369 15.23 -5.29 -2.43
C ALA A 369 15.17 -4.10 -1.47
N VAL A 370 14.12 -4.02 -0.64
CA VAL A 370 13.98 -3.00 0.40
C VAL A 370 15.11 -3.12 1.43
N ALA A 371 15.47 -4.35 1.83
CA ALA A 371 16.51 -4.59 2.82
C ALA A 371 17.90 -4.16 2.34
N CYS A 372 18.28 -4.52 1.11
CA CYS A 372 19.55 -4.08 0.49
C CYS A 372 19.65 -2.55 0.41
N TRP A 373 18.55 -1.90 0.02
CA TRP A 373 18.49 -0.44 -0.03
C TRP A 373 18.60 0.17 1.37
N LEU A 374 17.87 -0.38 2.34
CA LEU A 374 17.85 0.10 3.72
C LEU A 374 19.21 -0.06 4.41
N GLU A 375 19.92 -1.16 4.17
CA GLU A 375 21.30 -1.36 4.64
C GLU A 375 22.25 -0.30 4.10
N THR A 376 22.14 -0.01 2.80
CA THR A 376 22.92 1.07 2.18
C THR A 376 22.55 2.42 2.81
N PHE A 377 21.25 2.70 2.97
CA PHE A 377 20.76 3.95 3.55
C PHE A 377 21.23 4.16 5.00
N LEU A 378 21.13 3.12 5.83
CA LEU A 378 21.53 3.14 7.24
C LEU A 378 23.05 3.17 7.38
N GLY A 379 23.80 2.43 6.57
CA GLY A 379 25.27 2.38 6.65
C GLY A 379 25.96 3.74 6.46
N HIS A 380 25.31 4.68 5.73
CA HIS A 380 25.81 6.06 5.58
C HIS A 380 25.52 6.95 6.81
N ARG A 381 24.58 6.58 7.67
CA ARG A 381 24.08 7.41 8.80
C ARG A 381 24.46 6.83 10.17
N GLU A 382 24.44 5.52 10.28
CA GLU A 382 24.71 4.74 11.49
C GLU A 382 25.80 3.70 11.18
N PRO A 383 27.10 4.09 11.20
CA PRO A 383 28.18 3.19 10.83
C PRO A 383 28.24 1.94 11.70
N GLY A 384 28.29 0.77 11.06
CA GLY A 384 28.37 -0.53 11.76
C GLY A 384 27.02 -1.19 12.04
N VAL A 385 25.91 -0.56 11.67
CA VAL A 385 24.59 -1.22 11.67
C VAL A 385 24.60 -2.41 10.72
N GLN A 386 24.10 -3.54 11.20
CA GLN A 386 23.98 -4.79 10.45
C GLN A 386 22.58 -5.37 10.60
N ARG A 387 22.13 -6.06 9.55
CA ARG A 387 20.90 -6.85 9.60
C ARG A 387 21.04 -7.98 10.61
N GLY A 388 20.01 -8.15 11.41
CA GLY A 388 19.92 -9.19 12.43
C GLY A 388 18.47 -9.50 12.78
N VAL A 389 18.31 -10.21 13.89
CA VAL A 389 17.01 -10.71 14.38
C VAL A 389 16.79 -10.41 15.86
N TYR A 390 17.70 -9.65 16.48
CA TYR A 390 17.69 -9.38 17.92
C TYR A 390 16.35 -8.81 18.40
N SER A 391 15.61 -9.60 19.18
CA SER A 391 14.26 -9.25 19.58
C SER A 391 14.22 -8.47 20.89
N LYS A 392 13.08 -7.81 21.12
CA LYS A 392 12.77 -7.17 22.40
C LYS A 392 12.75 -8.17 23.56
N LEU A 393 12.40 -9.44 23.31
CA LEU A 393 12.49 -10.50 24.32
C LEU A 393 13.96 -10.76 24.72
N SER A 394 14.85 -10.89 23.73
CA SER A 394 16.29 -11.06 23.98
C SER A 394 16.88 -9.86 24.74
N PHE A 395 16.54 -8.63 24.35
CA PHE A 395 16.91 -7.42 25.09
C PHE A 395 16.49 -7.46 26.55
N LEU A 396 15.22 -7.80 26.83
CA LEU A 396 14.73 -7.88 28.21
C LEU A 396 15.43 -8.97 29.01
N ARG A 397 15.72 -10.13 28.39
CA ARG A 397 16.52 -11.20 29.03
C ARG A 397 17.91 -10.69 29.41
N ASP A 398 18.61 -10.04 28.49
CA ASP A 398 19.97 -9.53 28.71
C ASP A 398 20.03 -8.49 29.83
N VAL A 399 19.05 -7.58 29.88
CA VAL A 399 18.94 -6.61 30.97
C VAL A 399 18.71 -7.32 32.30
N THR A 400 17.77 -8.27 32.36
CA THR A 400 17.49 -9.01 33.61
C THR A 400 18.64 -9.89 34.09
N ALA A 401 19.49 -10.39 33.18
CA ALA A 401 20.66 -11.20 33.52
C ALA A 401 21.87 -10.37 33.97
N SER A 402 21.86 -9.06 33.69
CA SER A 402 22.92 -8.11 34.05
C SER A 402 22.71 -7.44 35.42
N HIS A 403 21.65 -7.83 36.13
CA HIS A 403 21.34 -7.50 37.53
C HIS A 403 21.67 -8.70 38.43
#